data_AF-A0A954R0F9-F1
#
_entry.id   AF-A0A954R0F9-F1
#
_cell.length_a   1.000
_cell.length_b   1.000
_cell.length_c   1.000
_cell.angle_alpha   90.00
_cell.angle_beta   90.00
_cell.angle_gamma   90.00
#
_symmetry.space_group_name_H-M   'P 1'
#
loop_
_entity.id
_entity.type
_entity.pdbx_description
1 polymer ?
#
loop_
_entity_poly.entity_id
_entity_poly.type
_entity_poly.pdbx_seq_one_letter_code
_entity_poly.pdbx_strand_id
1 'polypeptide(L)'
;MQNEQECNRWPESDADADLRLMFRKQSPSFVRVDIDAVLRDAAVERRDVVAGTLGTAGEVNAEVGDVADAAESGLWSQRRMLMLTRFGVLGVCAASICIALFLGLWGGNSVLAQVQDAIGKVATASYTVTHTTGEHQELTWTVKVLGGGLCRVEQPNGIYLIFDVKGKRIMEVDPHESKVRITQNVPVPRNFDVISTLSNVKDLAVERQPMLPNREIDGKNATGIIVEENGVQFDVWIDPATHLPLEMRRRGTPNRENASPVAETWSDFHFDEPLDKSLFAFEVPRGFAVDTRQSPVPAKRNTPSYGFGPEGRKTKAPSPTLHDN
;
A
#
# COMPACT_ATOMS: atom_id res chain seq x y z
N MET A 1 -48.62 66.26 17.33
CA MET A 1 -49.15 65.74 16.05
C MET A 1 -48.12 66.05 14.97
N GLN A 2 -47.81 65.03 14.17
CA GLN A 2 -46.99 65.00 12.96
C GLN A 2 -45.45 64.95 13.11
N ASN A 3 -44.94 63.86 12.50
CA ASN A 3 -43.62 63.26 12.56
C ASN A 3 -42.60 63.98 11.67
N GLU A 4 -41.37 64.04 12.18
CA GLU A 4 -40.14 64.01 11.40
C GLU A 4 -39.80 62.55 11.07
N GLN A 5 -39.75 62.19 9.79
CA GLN A 5 -39.05 61.02 9.28
C GLN A 5 -39.02 61.11 7.75
N GLU A 6 -37.86 61.44 7.18
CA GLU A 6 -37.38 60.93 5.88
C GLU A 6 -36.03 61.57 5.56
N CYS A 7 -34.94 60.86 5.83
CA CYS A 7 -33.62 61.17 5.33
C CYS A 7 -32.94 59.87 4.87
N ASN A 8 -32.43 59.90 3.64
CA ASN A 8 -31.52 58.95 2.99
C ASN A 8 -32.08 57.62 2.47
N ARG A 9 -32.52 57.65 1.20
CA ARG A 9 -32.64 56.49 0.32
C ARG A 9 -31.73 56.71 -0.90
N TRP A 10 -30.57 56.07 -0.92
CA TRP A 10 -29.75 55.94 -2.13
C TRP A 10 -30.24 54.72 -2.91
N PRO A 11 -30.30 54.75 -4.26
CA PRO A 11 -30.60 53.57 -5.05
C PRO A 11 -29.39 52.63 -5.06
N GLU A 12 -29.54 51.43 -4.49
CA GLU A 12 -28.63 50.31 -4.72
C GLU A 12 -28.60 50.02 -6.23
N SER A 13 -27.45 50.26 -6.86
CA SER A 13 -27.20 49.85 -8.24
C SER A 13 -26.99 48.34 -8.28
N ASP A 14 -27.67 47.67 -9.20
CA ASP A 14 -27.59 46.23 -9.53
C ASP A 14 -26.19 45.69 -9.93
N ALA A 15 -25.11 46.44 -9.68
CA ALA A 15 -23.74 46.04 -9.98
C ALA A 15 -23.14 45.04 -8.96
N ASP A 16 -23.69 44.94 -7.75
CA ASP A 16 -23.16 44.05 -6.69
C ASP A 16 -23.76 42.64 -6.71
N ALA A 17 -24.88 42.43 -7.39
CA ALA A 17 -25.48 41.11 -7.57
C ALA A 17 -24.72 40.25 -8.62
N ASP A 18 -24.05 40.89 -9.58
CA ASP A 18 -23.40 40.21 -10.70
C ASP A 18 -21.95 39.78 -10.39
N LEU A 19 -21.24 40.52 -9.53
CA LEU A 19 -19.92 40.12 -9.04
C LEU A 19 -19.97 38.86 -8.16
N ARG A 20 -21.04 38.68 -7.37
CA ARG A 20 -21.24 37.45 -6.59
C ARG A 20 -21.58 36.23 -7.45
N LEU A 21 -22.11 36.42 -8.66
CA LEU A 21 -22.32 35.33 -9.62
C LEU A 21 -21.05 35.00 -10.43
N MET A 22 -20.17 35.97 -10.68
CA MET A 22 -18.89 35.72 -11.37
C MET A 22 -17.88 34.96 -10.49
N PHE A 23 -17.79 35.24 -9.18
CA PHE A 23 -16.89 34.48 -8.29
C PHE A 23 -17.42 33.08 -7.91
N ARG A 24 -18.68 32.76 -8.23
CA ARG A 24 -19.27 31.43 -7.98
C ARG A 24 -19.08 30.45 -9.13
N LYS A 25 -18.61 30.91 -10.30
CA LYS A 25 -18.51 30.08 -11.52
C LYS A 25 -17.08 29.73 -11.96
N GLN A 26 -16.04 30.13 -11.23
CA GLN A 26 -14.67 29.82 -11.65
C GLN A 26 -13.64 29.74 -10.52
N SER A 27 -14.07 29.38 -9.30
CA SER A 27 -13.14 28.67 -8.42
C SER A 27 -13.26 27.20 -8.79
N PRO A 28 -12.23 26.54 -9.36
CA PRO A 28 -12.28 25.10 -9.49
C PRO A 28 -12.59 24.59 -8.09
N SER A 29 -13.68 23.85 -7.95
CA SER A 29 -14.00 23.14 -6.72
C SER A 29 -12.84 22.17 -6.51
N PHE A 30 -11.80 22.64 -5.84
CA PHE A 30 -10.71 21.81 -5.40
C PHE A 30 -11.37 20.69 -4.62
N VAL A 31 -11.15 19.47 -5.09
CA VAL A 31 -11.63 18.27 -4.42
C VAL A 31 -10.92 18.25 -3.08
N ARG A 32 -11.57 18.81 -2.04
CA ARG A 32 -11.18 18.55 -0.67
C ARG A 32 -11.11 17.03 -0.58
N VAL A 33 -9.97 16.51 -0.12
CA VAL A 33 -9.88 15.10 0.26
C VAL A 33 -11.07 14.86 1.19
N ASP A 34 -12.09 14.17 0.68
CA ASP A 34 -13.28 13.87 1.46
C ASP A 34 -12.83 12.86 2.49
N ILE A 35 -12.42 13.35 3.67
CA ILE A 35 -11.98 12.50 4.78
C ILE A 35 -13.09 11.50 5.10
N ASP A 36 -14.36 11.86 4.95
CA ASP A 36 -15.46 10.92 5.15
C ASP A 36 -15.48 9.84 4.06
N ALA A 37 -15.10 10.14 2.81
CA ALA A 37 -14.90 9.13 1.77
C ALA A 37 -13.72 8.20 2.07
N VAL A 38 -12.57 8.76 2.47
CA VAL A 38 -11.39 7.97 2.88
C VAL A 38 -11.74 7.04 4.05
N LEU A 39 -12.47 7.54 5.05
CA LEU A 39 -12.96 6.75 6.19
C LEU A 39 -13.96 5.67 5.76
N ARG A 40 -14.83 5.95 4.78
CA ARG A 40 -15.79 4.98 4.23
C ARG A 40 -15.06 3.85 3.49
N ASP A 41 -14.07 4.15 2.67
CA ASP A 41 -13.30 3.14 1.92
C ASP A 41 -12.48 2.24 2.87
N ALA A 42 -11.85 2.82 3.90
CA ALA A 42 -11.17 2.05 4.94
C ALA A 42 -12.11 1.08 5.71
N ALA A 43 -13.40 1.42 5.80
CA ALA A 43 -14.41 0.55 6.40
C ALA A 43 -14.91 -0.56 5.45
N VAL A 44 -14.78 -0.37 4.14
CA VAL A 44 -15.12 -1.36 3.11
C VAL A 44 -14.02 -2.41 2.98
N GLU A 45 -12.74 -2.02 3.01
CA GLU A 45 -11.58 -2.91 2.89
C GLU A 45 -11.56 -4.03 3.96
N ARG A 46 -12.10 -3.76 5.16
CA ARG A 46 -12.29 -4.81 6.20
C ARG A 46 -13.25 -5.93 5.81
N ARG A 47 -14.16 -5.71 4.84
CA ARG A 47 -15.14 -6.74 4.43
C ARG A 47 -14.50 -7.83 3.56
N ASP A 48 -13.60 -7.44 2.65
CA ASP A 48 -13.06 -8.37 1.65
C ASP A 48 -11.98 -9.28 2.26
N VAL A 49 -11.22 -8.78 3.24
CA VAL A 49 -10.21 -9.58 3.99
C VAL A 49 -10.85 -10.70 4.82
N VAL A 50 -12.03 -10.45 5.43
CA VAL A 50 -12.72 -11.47 6.24
C VAL A 50 -13.37 -12.55 5.36
N ALA A 51 -13.78 -12.23 4.13
CA ALA A 51 -14.35 -13.20 3.20
C ALA A 51 -13.29 -14.17 2.63
N GLY A 52 -12.03 -13.74 2.48
CA GLY A 52 -10.96 -14.55 1.89
C GLY A 52 -10.27 -15.57 2.81
N THR A 53 -10.48 -15.51 4.13
CA THR A 53 -9.69 -16.30 5.11
C THR A 53 -10.39 -17.58 5.60
N LEU A 54 -11.55 -17.95 5.05
CA LEU A 54 -12.38 -19.08 5.51
C LEU A 54 -12.36 -20.33 4.63
N GLY A 55 -11.48 -20.41 3.63
CA GLY A 55 -11.36 -21.59 2.76
C GLY A 55 -9.91 -22.06 2.65
N THR A 56 -9.53 -23.06 3.46
CA THR A 56 -8.53 -24.13 3.21
C THR A 56 -7.91 -24.62 4.52
N ALA A 57 -8.66 -25.44 5.26
CA ALA A 57 -8.10 -26.36 6.25
C ALA A 57 -8.64 -27.75 5.91
N GLY A 58 -7.90 -28.46 5.05
CA GLY A 58 -8.20 -29.82 4.61
C GLY A 58 -6.93 -30.66 4.68
N GLU A 59 -6.80 -31.37 5.79
CA GLU A 59 -6.50 -32.81 5.86
C GLU A 59 -5.42 -33.37 4.93
N VAL A 60 -4.23 -33.67 5.47
CA VAL A 60 -3.31 -34.66 4.88
C VAL A 60 -2.94 -35.67 5.97
N ASN A 61 -3.50 -36.86 5.82
CA ASN A 61 -3.21 -38.05 6.60
C ASN A 61 -1.92 -38.74 6.12
N ALA A 62 -1.39 -39.56 7.02
CA ALA A 62 -0.22 -40.40 6.97
C ALA A 62 -0.04 -41.27 5.72
N GLU A 63 1.22 -41.44 5.30
CA GLU A 63 1.68 -42.68 4.67
C GLU A 63 3.10 -42.99 5.16
N VAL A 64 3.17 -43.94 6.10
CA VAL A 64 4.40 -44.60 6.56
C VAL A 64 4.54 -45.85 5.72
N GLY A 65 5.50 -45.85 4.82
CA GLY A 65 5.88 -46.99 3.98
C GLY A 65 7.17 -47.63 4.48
N ASP A 66 7.02 -48.84 5.00
CA ASP A 66 8.02 -49.83 5.36
C ASP A 66 8.96 -50.17 4.18
N VAL A 67 10.28 -50.14 4.41
CA VAL A 67 11.25 -50.93 3.61
C VAL A 67 12.35 -51.43 4.54
N ALA A 68 12.19 -52.67 5.00
CA ALA A 68 13.29 -53.56 5.35
C ALA A 68 13.50 -54.52 4.17
N ASP A 69 14.74 -54.71 3.71
CA ASP A 69 15.45 -55.99 3.90
C ASP A 69 16.85 -56.04 3.23
N ALA A 70 17.69 -56.92 3.81
CA ALA A 70 18.91 -57.57 3.31
C ALA A 70 20.16 -56.69 3.03
N ALA A 71 21.22 -56.66 3.83
CA ALA A 71 22.12 -57.70 4.37
C ALA A 71 23.24 -58.17 3.41
N GLU A 72 24.41 -58.40 4.04
CA GLU A 72 25.66 -59.05 3.58
C GLU A 72 26.73 -58.15 2.94
N SER A 73 27.85 -57.86 3.62
CA SER A 73 28.99 -58.69 4.09
C SER A 73 30.22 -58.43 3.22
N GLY A 74 31.36 -58.12 3.83
CA GLY A 74 32.60 -57.89 3.06
C GLY A 74 33.68 -57.04 3.74
N LEU A 75 33.99 -57.31 5.01
CA LEU A 75 35.29 -56.94 5.57
C LEU A 75 36.31 -57.98 5.09
N TRP A 76 37.35 -57.57 4.35
CA TRP A 76 38.76 -58.06 4.41
C TRP A 76 39.56 -57.73 3.13
N SER A 77 40.45 -56.73 3.22
CA SER A 77 41.85 -56.75 2.75
C SER A 77 42.33 -55.31 2.63
N GLN A 78 43.03 -54.82 3.65
CA GLN A 78 44.49 -54.80 3.69
C GLN A 78 45.13 -54.00 2.54
N ARG A 79 45.53 -52.77 2.91
CA ARG A 79 46.94 -52.35 2.92
C ARG A 79 47.75 -52.81 1.70
N ARG A 80 47.71 -52.01 0.64
CA ARG A 80 48.88 -51.63 -0.18
C ARG A 80 48.42 -50.80 -1.38
N MET A 81 48.51 -49.48 -1.28
CA MET A 81 49.04 -48.60 -2.33
C MET A 81 49.05 -47.16 -1.82
N LEU A 82 50.05 -46.87 -1.00
CA LEU A 82 50.63 -45.54 -0.91
C LEU A 82 51.83 -45.56 -1.84
N MET A 83 51.72 -44.91 -3.00
CA MET A 83 52.76 -44.14 -3.69
C MET A 83 52.33 -43.86 -5.13
N LEU A 84 52.65 -42.63 -5.60
CA LEU A 84 52.26 -41.98 -6.87
C LEU A 84 50.90 -41.27 -6.71
N THR A 85 50.78 -39.93 -6.74
CA THR A 85 51.44 -38.98 -7.62
C THR A 85 51.42 -37.59 -6.98
N ARG A 86 52.60 -37.02 -6.72
CA ARG A 86 52.80 -35.62 -6.31
C ARG A 86 53.06 -34.74 -7.54
N PHE A 87 52.03 -34.49 -8.35
CA PHE A 87 52.00 -33.38 -9.31
C PHE A 87 50.54 -33.02 -9.58
N GLY A 88 50.04 -31.99 -8.91
CA GLY A 88 48.66 -31.51 -9.11
C GLY A 88 48.05 -30.76 -7.93
N VAL A 89 48.80 -29.86 -7.27
CA VAL A 89 48.26 -29.05 -6.14
C VAL A 89 48.60 -27.57 -6.31
N LEU A 90 48.45 -27.05 -7.52
CA LEU A 90 48.57 -25.60 -7.81
C LEU A 90 47.46 -25.12 -8.78
N GLY A 91 46.35 -25.86 -8.88
CA GLY A 91 45.23 -25.56 -9.77
C GLY A 91 43.86 -25.82 -9.15
N VAL A 92 43.73 -25.77 -7.82
CA VAL A 92 42.45 -26.05 -7.11
C VAL A 92 41.98 -24.87 -6.24
N CYS A 93 42.82 -23.89 -5.95
CA CYS A 93 42.43 -22.72 -5.15
C CYS A 93 41.73 -21.61 -5.97
N ALA A 94 41.89 -21.56 -7.30
CA ALA A 94 41.23 -20.56 -8.14
C ALA A 94 39.79 -20.95 -8.52
N ALA A 95 39.51 -22.25 -8.69
CA ALA A 95 38.16 -22.73 -9.05
C ALA A 95 37.18 -22.70 -7.85
N SER A 96 37.69 -22.83 -6.63
CA SER A 96 36.87 -22.83 -5.40
C SER A 96 36.38 -21.44 -5.00
N ILE A 97 37.12 -20.38 -5.32
CA ILE A 97 36.67 -18.99 -5.11
C ILE A 97 35.60 -18.60 -6.14
N CYS A 98 35.73 -19.05 -7.40
CA CYS A 98 34.69 -18.84 -8.42
C CYS A 98 33.39 -19.58 -8.08
N ILE A 99 33.47 -20.80 -7.53
CA ILE A 99 32.29 -21.56 -7.10
C ILE A 99 31.67 -20.96 -5.83
N ALA A 100 32.45 -20.43 -4.88
CA ALA A 100 31.89 -19.72 -3.72
C ALA A 100 31.22 -18.39 -4.10
N LEU A 101 31.73 -17.67 -5.10
CA LEU A 101 31.08 -16.47 -5.65
C LEU A 101 29.85 -16.81 -6.51
N PHE A 102 29.79 -17.99 -7.14
CA PHE A 102 28.60 -18.46 -7.87
C PHE A 102 27.54 -19.15 -6.99
N LEU A 103 27.93 -19.77 -5.87
CA LEU A 103 27.01 -20.44 -4.95
C LEU A 103 26.52 -19.52 -3.82
N GLY A 104 27.22 -18.41 -3.54
CA GLY A 104 26.68 -17.29 -2.76
C GLY A 104 25.50 -16.57 -3.43
N LEU A 105 25.26 -16.83 -4.72
CA LEU A 105 24.10 -16.38 -5.50
C LEU A 105 22.85 -17.30 -5.36
N TRP A 106 22.91 -18.39 -4.59
CA TRP A 106 21.79 -19.34 -4.44
C TRP A 106 20.98 -19.20 -3.13
N GLY A 107 21.24 -18.16 -2.34
CA GLY A 107 20.24 -17.64 -1.41
C GLY A 107 19.28 -16.72 -2.17
N GLY A 108 18.19 -17.28 -2.70
CA GLY A 108 17.20 -16.59 -3.53
C GLY A 108 16.39 -15.52 -2.80
N ASN A 109 17.04 -14.43 -2.40
CA ASN A 109 16.34 -13.23 -1.96
C ASN A 109 15.74 -12.57 -3.20
N SER A 110 14.43 -12.70 -3.36
CA SER A 110 13.66 -12.03 -4.40
C SER A 110 13.97 -10.52 -4.40
N VAL A 111 13.77 -9.86 -5.54
CA VAL A 111 13.90 -8.39 -5.63
C VAL A 111 13.01 -7.73 -4.58
N LEU A 112 11.81 -8.26 -4.34
CA LEU A 112 10.93 -7.79 -3.28
C LEU A 112 11.54 -7.92 -1.88
N ALA A 113 12.19 -9.04 -1.55
CA ALA A 113 12.83 -9.23 -0.24
C ALA A 113 13.95 -8.19 -0.02
N GLN A 114 14.69 -7.84 -1.08
CA GLN A 114 15.72 -6.80 -1.02
C GLN A 114 15.09 -5.42 -0.80
N VAL A 115 13.97 -5.13 -1.46
CA VAL A 115 13.21 -3.89 -1.23
C VAL A 115 12.68 -3.82 0.20
N GLN A 116 12.11 -4.90 0.71
CA GLN A 116 11.59 -4.95 2.09
C GLN A 116 12.69 -4.75 3.13
N ASP A 117 13.85 -5.38 2.93
CA ASP A 117 15.01 -5.17 3.81
C ASP A 117 15.55 -3.73 3.72
N ALA A 118 15.57 -3.12 2.54
CA ALA A 118 15.96 -1.72 2.37
C ALA A 118 14.96 -0.76 3.02
N ILE A 119 13.66 -0.90 2.72
CA ILE A 119 12.58 -0.07 3.30
C ILE A 119 12.49 -0.24 4.82
N GLY A 120 12.73 -1.44 5.35
CA GLY A 120 12.75 -1.69 6.80
C GLY A 120 13.83 -0.92 7.56
N LYS A 121 14.84 -0.38 6.86
CA LYS A 121 15.92 0.44 7.44
C LYS A 121 15.67 1.94 7.31
N VAL A 122 14.70 2.35 6.48
CA VAL A 122 14.37 3.75 6.23
C VAL A 122 13.67 4.35 7.46
N ALA A 123 14.18 5.49 7.93
CA ALA A 123 13.60 6.24 9.04
C ALA A 123 12.66 7.35 8.57
N THR A 124 12.93 7.96 7.42
CA THR A 124 12.16 9.05 6.83
C THR A 124 11.99 8.87 5.33
N ALA A 125 10.87 9.35 4.80
CA ALA A 125 10.66 9.42 3.36
C ALA A 125 9.90 10.69 2.99
N SER A 126 10.17 11.26 1.82
CA SER A 126 9.27 12.20 1.16
C SER A 126 9.11 11.84 -0.31
N TYR A 127 7.91 12.05 -0.83
CA TYR A 127 7.58 11.71 -2.21
C TYR A 127 6.37 12.51 -2.70
N THR A 128 6.20 12.52 -4.01
CA THR A 128 5.04 13.11 -4.68
C THR A 128 4.04 12.01 -5.01
N VAL A 129 2.75 12.30 -4.86
CA VAL A 129 1.66 11.44 -5.35
C VAL A 129 0.82 12.25 -6.32
N THR A 130 0.65 11.72 -7.52
CA THR A 130 -0.15 12.31 -8.59
C THR A 130 -1.33 11.39 -8.90
N HIS A 131 -2.54 11.91 -8.78
CA HIS A 131 -3.78 11.24 -9.15
C HIS A 131 -4.32 11.81 -10.45
N THR A 132 -4.56 10.93 -11.41
CA THR A 132 -5.19 11.24 -12.70
C THR A 132 -6.50 10.45 -12.79
N THR A 133 -7.62 11.14 -12.99
CA THR A 133 -8.95 10.50 -13.08
C THR A 133 -9.56 10.80 -14.45
N GLY A 134 -9.50 9.83 -15.38
CA GLY A 134 -9.98 10.04 -16.74
C GLY A 134 -9.31 11.24 -17.42
N GLU A 135 -10.12 12.16 -17.97
CA GLU A 135 -9.64 13.42 -18.61
C GLU A 135 -9.50 14.58 -17.61
N HIS A 136 -9.76 14.36 -16.31
CA HIS A 136 -9.71 15.42 -15.32
C HIS A 136 -8.28 15.83 -14.95
N GLN A 137 -8.17 17.05 -14.43
CA GLN A 137 -6.92 17.65 -13.97
C GLN A 137 -6.21 16.76 -12.96
N GLU A 138 -4.89 16.63 -13.15
CA GLU A 138 -4.02 15.91 -12.23
C GLU A 138 -4.02 16.61 -10.86
N LEU A 139 -4.25 15.82 -9.81
CA LEU A 139 -4.11 16.28 -8.43
C LEU A 139 -2.79 15.73 -7.90
N THR A 140 -1.90 16.63 -7.54
CA THR A 140 -0.58 16.29 -7.00
C THR A 140 -0.50 16.70 -5.53
N TRP A 141 0.04 15.87 -4.66
CA TRP A 141 0.37 16.24 -3.29
C TRP A 141 1.74 15.68 -2.87
N THR A 142 2.37 16.37 -1.92
CA THR A 142 3.62 15.93 -1.31
C THR A 142 3.33 15.18 -0.03
N VAL A 143 3.88 13.97 0.09
CA VAL A 143 3.81 13.16 1.29
C VAL A 143 5.17 13.16 1.97
N LYS A 144 5.17 13.33 3.30
CA LYS A 144 6.36 13.20 4.16
C LYS A 144 6.03 12.21 5.25
N VAL A 145 6.91 11.25 5.47
CA VAL A 145 6.75 10.18 6.46
C VAL A 145 7.89 10.28 7.45
N LEU A 146 7.53 10.36 8.73
CA LEU A 146 8.45 10.29 9.85
C LEU A 146 8.19 8.97 10.58
N GLY A 147 9.24 8.15 10.74
CA GLY A 147 9.15 6.83 11.34
C GLY A 147 8.31 6.80 12.63
N GLY A 148 7.68 5.65 12.87
CA GLY A 148 6.78 5.48 14.02
C GLY A 148 5.33 5.89 13.77
N GLY A 149 4.91 6.01 12.51
CA GLY A 149 3.51 6.17 12.11
C GLY A 149 3.04 7.63 12.09
N LEU A 150 3.95 8.58 11.88
CA LEU A 150 3.63 9.98 11.62
C LEU A 150 3.79 10.28 10.14
N CYS A 151 2.81 10.95 9.57
CA CYS A 151 2.83 11.29 8.16
C CYS A 151 2.15 12.64 7.95
N ARG A 152 2.63 13.38 6.97
CA ARG A 152 2.13 14.68 6.59
C ARG A 152 1.87 14.67 5.09
N VAL A 153 0.68 15.13 4.71
CA VAL A 153 0.28 15.29 3.31
C VAL A 153 0.04 16.78 3.07
N GLU A 154 0.74 17.36 2.11
CA GLU A 154 0.67 18.78 1.74
C GLU A 154 0.04 18.89 0.35
N GLN A 155 -1.07 19.63 0.26
CA GLN A 155 -1.74 19.92 -1.01
C GLN A 155 -1.17 21.21 -1.64
N PRO A 156 -1.28 21.40 -2.96
CA PRO A 156 -0.77 22.59 -3.66
C PRO A 156 -1.43 23.89 -3.21
N ASN A 157 -2.66 23.82 -2.68
CA ASN A 157 -3.40 24.97 -2.15
C ASN A 157 -2.96 25.37 -0.73
N GLY A 158 -1.97 24.70 -0.13
CA GLY A 158 -1.48 24.97 1.21
C GLY A 158 -2.26 24.30 2.34
N ILE A 159 -3.36 23.60 2.04
CA ILE A 159 -4.02 22.71 3.00
C ILE A 159 -3.08 21.54 3.30
N TYR A 160 -2.99 21.15 4.55
CA TYR A 160 -2.21 19.98 4.92
C TYR A 160 -2.91 19.10 5.94
N LEU A 161 -2.58 17.82 5.92
CA LEU A 161 -3.04 16.81 6.85
C LEU A 161 -1.85 16.24 7.60
N ILE A 162 -2.02 16.00 8.90
CA ILE A 162 -1.08 15.23 9.71
C ILE A 162 -1.82 13.99 10.21
N PHE A 163 -1.26 12.82 9.92
CA PHE A 163 -1.73 11.52 10.38
C PHE A 163 -0.86 11.05 11.53
N ASP A 164 -1.48 10.72 12.66
CA ASP A 164 -0.84 10.06 13.79
C ASP A 164 -1.50 8.68 13.94
N VAL A 165 -0.89 7.68 13.33
CA VAL A 165 -1.40 6.31 13.24
C VAL A 165 -1.49 5.68 14.63
N LYS A 166 -0.47 5.92 15.47
CA LYS A 166 -0.43 5.40 16.85
C LYS A 166 -1.49 6.07 17.72
N GLY A 167 -1.60 7.40 17.61
CA GLY A 167 -2.60 8.21 18.29
C GLY A 167 -4.01 8.09 17.69
N LYS A 168 -4.18 7.38 16.57
CA LYS A 168 -5.45 7.18 15.85
C LYS A 168 -6.19 8.49 15.57
N ARG A 169 -5.46 9.49 15.08
CA ARG A 169 -6.02 10.83 14.84
C ARG A 169 -5.45 11.46 13.58
N ILE A 170 -6.25 12.35 13.01
CA ILE A 170 -5.90 13.16 11.84
C ILE A 170 -6.13 14.63 12.20
N MET A 171 -5.19 15.49 11.85
CA MET A 171 -5.35 16.94 11.90
C MET A 171 -5.28 17.50 10.49
N GLU A 172 -6.37 18.09 10.03
CA GLU A 172 -6.44 18.87 8.79
C GLU A 172 -6.33 20.35 9.16
N VAL A 173 -5.45 21.07 8.48
CA VAL A 173 -5.27 22.51 8.67
C VAL A 173 -5.58 23.21 7.35
N ASP A 174 -6.53 24.14 7.40
CA ASP A 174 -6.91 25.01 6.28
C ASP A 174 -6.48 26.45 6.61
N PRO A 175 -5.33 26.91 6.09
CA PRO A 175 -4.84 28.26 6.36
C PRO A 175 -5.76 29.37 5.84
N HIS A 176 -6.51 29.11 4.76
CA HIS A 176 -7.38 30.11 4.13
C HIS A 176 -8.58 30.43 5.01
N GLU A 177 -9.11 29.43 5.71
CA GLU A 177 -10.21 29.61 6.66
C GLU A 177 -9.74 29.88 8.09
N SER A 178 -8.43 29.81 8.36
CA SER A 178 -7.86 29.80 9.72
C SER A 178 -8.55 28.75 10.60
N LYS A 179 -8.73 27.54 10.07
CA LYS A 179 -9.41 26.44 10.75
C LYS A 179 -8.54 25.21 10.83
N VAL A 180 -8.67 24.52 11.96
CA VAL A 180 -8.11 23.19 12.19
C VAL A 180 -9.25 22.24 12.49
N ARG A 181 -9.28 21.10 11.79
CA ARG A 181 -10.16 19.98 12.09
C ARG A 181 -9.33 18.83 12.64
N ILE A 182 -9.67 18.37 13.84
CA ILE A 182 -9.05 17.22 14.48
C ILE A 182 -10.06 16.09 14.55
N THR A 183 -9.81 14.98 13.86
CA THR A 183 -10.64 13.78 13.94
C THR A 183 -9.93 12.73 14.77
N GLN A 184 -10.53 12.31 15.87
CA GLN A 184 -10.01 11.30 16.79
C GLN A 184 -10.62 9.91 16.50
N ASN A 185 -9.97 8.87 17.00
CA ASN A 185 -10.40 7.47 16.84
C ASN A 185 -10.56 7.03 15.39
N VAL A 186 -9.79 7.65 14.49
CA VAL A 186 -9.79 7.31 13.06
C VAL A 186 -9.10 5.96 12.86
N PRO A 187 -9.73 4.99 12.19
CA PRO A 187 -9.03 3.84 11.67
C PRO A 187 -8.17 4.29 10.49
N VAL A 188 -6.92 4.68 10.75
CA VAL A 188 -5.95 4.93 9.66
C VAL A 188 -5.57 3.58 9.05
N PRO A 189 -5.71 3.39 7.72
CA PRO A 189 -5.23 2.18 7.04
C PRO A 189 -3.76 1.93 7.36
N ARG A 190 -3.35 0.67 7.42
CA ARG A 190 -1.94 0.33 7.72
C ARG A 190 -1.00 0.61 6.56
N ASN A 191 -1.54 0.82 5.36
CA ASN A 191 -0.87 0.97 4.07
C ASN A 191 -1.09 2.36 3.47
N PHE A 192 -1.25 3.35 4.33
CA PHE A 192 -1.55 4.71 3.92
C PHE A 192 -0.28 5.47 3.47
N ASP A 193 0.91 4.91 3.74
CA ASP A 193 2.21 5.46 3.33
C ASP A 193 3.09 4.41 2.66
N VAL A 194 4.06 4.84 1.84
CA VAL A 194 4.89 3.93 1.01
C VAL A 194 5.72 2.94 1.81
N ILE A 195 6.25 3.37 2.96
CA ILE A 195 7.07 2.51 3.81
C ILE A 195 6.18 1.38 4.31
N SER A 196 4.98 1.73 4.77
CA SER A 196 4.02 0.79 5.30
C SER A 196 3.45 -0.15 4.23
N THR A 197 3.12 0.34 3.04
CA THR A 197 2.68 -0.47 1.89
C THR A 197 3.75 -1.50 1.56
N LEU A 198 4.97 -1.07 1.21
CA LEU A 198 6.01 -1.97 0.73
C LEU A 198 6.54 -2.92 1.80
N SER A 199 6.54 -2.51 3.08
CA SER A 199 6.92 -3.40 4.19
C SER A 199 5.90 -4.51 4.45
N ASN A 200 4.63 -4.30 4.08
CA ASN A 200 3.52 -5.22 4.39
C ASN A 200 2.99 -5.99 3.18
N VAL A 201 3.44 -5.65 1.95
CA VAL A 201 3.19 -6.47 0.77
C VAL A 201 3.63 -7.90 1.10
N LYS A 202 2.65 -8.80 1.24
CA LYS A 202 2.93 -10.22 1.32
C LYS A 202 3.48 -10.61 -0.04
N ASP A 203 4.49 -11.47 -0.04
CA ASP A 203 4.92 -12.13 -1.27
C ASP A 203 3.67 -12.70 -1.96
N LEU A 204 3.26 -12.09 -3.07
CA LEU A 204 2.61 -12.85 -4.13
C LEU A 204 3.52 -14.06 -4.32
N ALA A 205 2.97 -15.26 -4.08
CA ALA A 205 3.73 -16.51 -3.98
C ALA A 205 4.99 -16.46 -4.85
N VAL A 206 6.14 -16.38 -4.16
CA VAL A 206 7.49 -16.04 -4.67
C VAL A 206 7.86 -16.72 -5.99
N GLU A 207 7.20 -17.83 -6.32
CA GLU A 207 7.51 -18.64 -7.48
C GLU A 207 7.43 -17.89 -8.82
N ARG A 208 6.63 -16.82 -8.97
CA ARG A 208 6.54 -16.04 -10.23
C ARG A 208 6.18 -14.57 -10.01
N GLN A 209 6.97 -13.81 -9.27
CA GLN A 209 6.83 -12.35 -9.29
C GLN A 209 6.94 -11.85 -10.74
N PRO A 210 5.86 -11.30 -11.34
CA PRO A 210 5.93 -10.86 -12.72
C PRO A 210 6.88 -9.67 -12.80
N MET A 211 7.90 -9.80 -13.64
CA MET A 211 8.82 -8.70 -13.91
C MET A 211 8.20 -7.75 -14.93
N LEU A 212 8.31 -6.46 -14.67
CA LEU A 212 8.03 -5.43 -15.66
C LEU A 212 9.29 -5.19 -16.49
N PRO A 213 9.15 -4.65 -17.71
CA PRO A 213 10.30 -4.18 -18.47
C PRO A 213 11.12 -3.18 -17.65
N ASN A 214 12.44 -3.34 -17.66
CA ASN A 214 13.36 -2.33 -17.14
C ASN A 214 13.16 -1.03 -17.92
N ARG A 215 13.33 0.10 -17.25
CA ARG A 215 13.29 1.43 -17.89
C ARG A 215 14.20 2.41 -17.16
N GLU A 216 14.47 3.53 -17.81
CA GLU A 216 15.20 4.64 -17.21
C GLU A 216 14.22 5.60 -16.50
N ILE A 217 14.55 6.01 -15.27
CA ILE A 217 13.81 7.00 -14.48
C ILE A 217 14.86 7.96 -13.92
N ASP A 218 14.77 9.24 -14.26
CA ASP A 218 15.71 10.28 -13.82
C ASP A 218 17.20 9.93 -14.03
N GLY A 219 17.52 9.34 -15.19
CA GLY A 219 18.88 8.92 -15.53
C GLY A 219 19.34 7.61 -14.88
N LYS A 220 18.48 6.94 -14.10
CA LYS A 220 18.78 5.66 -13.44
C LYS A 220 18.08 4.50 -14.13
N ASN A 221 18.81 3.40 -14.33
CA ASN A 221 18.20 2.14 -14.74
C ASN A 221 17.39 1.55 -13.59
N ALA A 222 16.10 1.31 -13.82
CA ALA A 222 15.19 0.78 -12.82
C ALA A 222 14.69 -0.62 -13.20
N THR A 223 14.67 -1.53 -12.22
CA THR A 223 14.07 -2.86 -12.34
C THR A 223 12.63 -2.82 -11.88
N GLY A 224 11.70 -3.24 -12.74
CA GLY A 224 10.28 -3.19 -12.42
C GLY A 224 9.73 -4.54 -11.95
N ILE A 225 8.90 -4.51 -10.91
CA ILE A 225 8.17 -5.68 -10.37
C ILE A 225 6.69 -5.33 -10.19
N ILE A 226 5.85 -6.36 -10.13
CA ILE A 226 4.44 -6.21 -9.73
C ILE A 226 4.28 -6.73 -8.31
N VAL A 227 3.64 -5.92 -7.46
CA VAL A 227 3.24 -6.30 -6.11
C VAL A 227 1.72 -6.18 -5.97
N GLU A 228 1.15 -6.92 -5.01
CA GLU A 228 -0.28 -6.81 -4.68
C GLU A 228 -0.45 -6.68 -3.17
N GLU A 229 -1.30 -5.74 -2.77
CA GLU A 229 -1.70 -5.55 -1.39
C GLU A 229 -3.23 -5.37 -1.34
N ASN A 230 -3.90 -6.20 -0.54
CA ASN A 230 -5.37 -6.16 -0.36
C ASN A 230 -6.15 -6.15 -1.68
N GLY A 231 -5.70 -6.91 -2.69
CA GLY A 231 -6.32 -6.99 -4.01
C GLY A 231 -6.04 -5.78 -4.92
N VAL A 232 -5.16 -4.86 -4.50
CA VAL A 232 -4.69 -3.74 -5.30
C VAL A 232 -3.29 -4.05 -5.82
N GLN A 233 -3.12 -4.01 -7.14
CA GLN A 233 -1.83 -4.23 -7.78
C GLN A 233 -1.06 -2.91 -7.95
N PHE A 234 0.24 -2.97 -7.70
CA PHE A 234 1.16 -1.87 -7.94
C PHE A 234 2.31 -2.32 -8.85
N ASP A 235 2.62 -1.48 -9.82
CA ASP A 235 3.85 -1.54 -10.58
C ASP A 235 4.91 -0.75 -9.83
N VAL A 236 6.01 -1.39 -9.44
CA VAL A 236 7.09 -0.77 -8.64
C VAL A 236 8.38 -0.82 -9.44
N TRP A 237 8.99 0.32 -9.69
CA TRP A 237 10.31 0.43 -10.31
C TRP A 237 11.35 0.77 -9.26
N ILE A 238 12.42 -0.01 -9.21
CA ILE A 238 13.38 -0.05 -8.11
C ILE A 238 14.78 0.27 -8.64
N ASP A 239 15.52 1.09 -7.90
CA ASP A 239 16.96 1.33 -8.13
C ASP A 239 17.76 0.08 -7.73
N PRO A 240 18.46 -0.60 -8.66
CA PRO A 240 19.18 -1.83 -8.36
C PRO A 240 20.39 -1.62 -7.43
N ALA A 241 20.86 -0.38 -7.24
CA ALA A 241 21.97 -0.09 -6.34
C ALA A 241 21.51 0.04 -4.88
N THR A 242 20.37 0.69 -4.65
CA THR A 242 19.85 0.97 -3.30
C THR A 242 18.75 0.01 -2.86
N HIS A 243 18.14 -0.69 -3.81
CA HIS A 243 16.93 -1.49 -3.64
C HIS A 243 15.72 -0.67 -3.14
N LEU A 244 15.75 0.65 -3.34
CA LEU A 244 14.66 1.55 -2.99
C LEU A 244 13.81 1.90 -4.24
N PRO A 245 12.51 2.14 -4.08
CA PRO A 245 11.65 2.57 -5.18
C PRO A 245 12.08 3.90 -5.79
N LEU A 246 12.00 3.98 -7.11
CA LEU A 246 12.11 5.21 -7.89
C LEU A 246 10.74 5.71 -8.35
N GLU A 247 9.81 4.79 -8.62
CA GLU A 247 8.42 5.12 -8.94
C GLU A 247 7.52 3.94 -8.54
N MET A 248 6.29 4.24 -8.13
CA MET A 248 5.25 3.24 -7.92
C MET A 248 3.96 3.69 -8.59
N ARG A 249 3.27 2.80 -9.30
CA ARG A 249 1.97 3.08 -9.91
C ARG A 249 0.94 2.10 -9.44
N ARG A 250 -0.19 2.61 -8.96
CA ARG A 250 -1.37 1.79 -8.71
C ARG A 250 -2.02 1.43 -10.04
N ARG A 251 -2.23 0.13 -10.27
CA ARG A 251 -3.06 -0.32 -11.39
C ARG A 251 -4.53 -0.12 -11.03
N GLY A 252 -5.25 0.60 -11.87
CA GLY A 252 -6.69 0.74 -11.73
C GLY A 252 -7.36 -0.64 -11.71
N THR A 253 -8.22 -0.91 -10.74
CA THR A 253 -9.03 -2.14 -10.75
C THR A 253 -10.08 -2.00 -11.86
N PRO A 254 -10.13 -2.91 -12.85
CA PRO A 254 -11.02 -2.77 -14.00
C PRO A 254 -12.52 -2.97 -13.68
N ASN A 255 -12.91 -3.10 -12.40
CA ASN A 255 -14.11 -3.85 -12.01
C ASN A 255 -15.28 -3.03 -11.46
N ARG A 256 -15.36 -1.72 -11.76
CA ARG A 256 -16.65 -1.02 -11.67
C ARG A 256 -17.04 -0.60 -13.08
N GLU A 257 -18.09 -1.24 -13.62
CA GLU A 257 -18.62 -1.07 -14.98
C GLU A 257 -18.84 0.38 -15.46
N ASN A 258 -18.71 1.40 -14.59
CA ASN A 258 -18.84 2.81 -14.93
C ASN A 258 -17.85 3.75 -14.20
N ALA A 259 -16.79 3.24 -13.56
CA ALA A 259 -15.81 4.10 -12.90
C ALA A 259 -14.67 4.44 -13.88
N SER A 260 -14.39 5.72 -14.10
CA SER A 260 -13.17 6.14 -14.78
C SER A 260 -11.97 5.56 -14.03
N PRO A 261 -10.99 4.95 -14.74
CA PRO A 261 -9.81 4.42 -14.08
C PRO A 261 -9.10 5.57 -13.37
N VAL A 262 -8.92 5.43 -12.06
CA VAL A 262 -8.06 6.32 -11.28
C VAL A 262 -6.65 5.77 -11.40
N ALA A 263 -5.78 6.52 -12.06
CA ALA A 263 -4.36 6.27 -12.07
C ALA A 263 -3.73 7.07 -10.92
N GLU A 264 -2.87 6.41 -10.17
CA GLU A 264 -2.18 6.99 -9.02
C GLU A 264 -0.70 6.63 -9.16
N THR A 265 0.16 7.65 -9.26
CA THR A 265 1.60 7.52 -9.48
C THR A 265 2.34 8.19 -8.33
N TRP A 266 3.27 7.46 -7.73
CA TRP A 266 4.10 7.92 -6.63
C TRP A 266 5.53 8.05 -7.16
N SER A 267 6.10 9.24 -7.06
CA SER A 267 7.38 9.63 -7.68
C SER A 267 8.21 10.51 -6.76
N ASP A 268 9.39 10.92 -7.22
CA ASP A 268 10.27 11.86 -6.51
C ASP A 268 10.60 11.38 -5.10
N PHE A 269 10.97 10.11 -4.97
CA PHE A 269 11.27 9.53 -3.66
C PHE A 269 12.61 10.05 -3.12
N HIS A 270 12.56 10.56 -1.90
CA HIS A 270 13.70 10.95 -1.09
C HIS A 270 13.66 10.18 0.23
N PHE A 271 14.57 9.22 0.40
CA PHE A 271 14.65 8.38 1.61
C PHE A 271 15.78 8.84 2.52
N ASP A 272 15.56 8.72 3.84
CA ASP A 272 16.51 9.07 4.90
C ASP A 272 17.03 10.52 4.88
N GLU A 273 16.33 11.40 4.16
CA GLU A 273 16.59 12.83 4.25
C GLU A 273 16.13 13.38 5.62
N PRO A 274 16.91 14.27 6.26
CA PRO A 274 16.51 14.89 7.51
C PRO A 274 15.21 15.68 7.36
N LEU A 275 14.16 15.22 8.05
CA LEU A 275 12.88 15.94 8.12
C LEU A 275 12.77 16.74 9.42
N ASP A 276 12.26 17.96 9.32
CA ASP A 276 11.92 18.76 10.49
C ASP A 276 10.73 18.13 11.23
N LYS A 277 10.99 17.66 12.45
CA LYS A 277 9.99 17.03 13.32
C LYS A 277 8.85 17.98 13.67
N SER A 278 9.07 19.30 13.65
CA SER A 278 8.04 20.30 13.93
C SER A 278 6.89 20.27 12.90
N LEU A 279 7.16 19.87 11.66
CA LEU A 279 6.15 19.74 10.61
C LEU A 279 5.09 18.67 10.93
N PHE A 280 5.43 17.73 11.81
CA PHE A 280 4.57 16.63 12.25
C PHE A 280 3.92 16.89 13.61
N ALA A 281 4.17 18.05 14.22
CA ALA A 281 3.59 18.39 15.51
C ALA A 281 2.07 18.52 15.39
N PHE A 282 1.35 17.87 16.31
CA PHE A 282 -0.11 18.02 16.47
C PHE A 282 -0.45 19.27 17.29
N GLU A 283 0.15 20.40 16.92
CA GLU A 283 -0.06 21.70 17.55
C GLU A 283 -0.94 22.58 16.66
N VAL A 284 -1.99 23.14 17.25
CA VAL A 284 -2.90 24.05 16.54
C VAL A 284 -2.17 25.38 16.32
N PRO A 285 -2.03 25.86 15.07
CA PRO A 285 -1.41 27.15 14.81
C PRO A 285 -2.16 28.28 15.53
N ARG A 286 -1.42 29.26 16.03
CA ARG A 286 -1.98 30.37 16.80
C ARG A 286 -3.05 31.11 15.97
N GLY A 287 -4.20 31.35 16.59
CA GLY A 287 -5.30 32.10 15.97
C GLY A 287 -6.27 31.26 15.13
N PHE A 288 -6.04 29.95 15.00
CA PHE A 288 -6.94 29.08 14.26
C PHE A 288 -8.12 28.62 15.13
N ALA A 289 -9.30 28.58 14.54
CA ALA A 289 -10.47 27.96 15.16
C ALA A 289 -10.35 26.43 15.08
N VAL A 290 -10.74 25.73 16.16
CA VAL A 290 -10.59 24.28 16.27
C VAL A 290 -11.95 23.60 16.25
N ASP A 291 -12.11 22.64 15.34
CA ASP A 291 -13.24 21.70 15.28
C ASP A 291 -12.73 20.30 15.63
N THR A 292 -13.18 19.73 16.75
CA THR A 292 -12.80 18.36 17.16
C THR A 292 -13.95 17.40 16.95
N ARG A 293 -13.70 16.32 16.24
CA ARG A 293 -14.68 15.27 15.92
C ARG A 293 -14.19 13.91 16.36
N GLN A 294 -15.15 13.04 16.65
CA GLN A 294 -14.89 11.60 16.77
C GLN A 294 -15.18 10.97 15.43
N SER A 295 -14.28 10.10 14.95
CA SER A 295 -14.60 9.20 13.85
C SER A 295 -15.84 8.40 14.27
N PRO A 296 -16.87 8.29 13.42
CA PRO A 296 -18.00 7.43 13.71
C PRO A 296 -17.45 6.03 13.97
N VAL A 297 -17.63 5.54 15.20
CA VAL A 297 -17.30 4.15 15.51
C VAL A 297 -18.15 3.33 14.55
N PRO A 298 -17.57 2.47 13.70
CA PRO A 298 -18.37 1.61 12.85
C PRO A 298 -19.29 0.85 13.80
N ALA A 299 -20.60 1.13 13.72
CA ALA A 299 -21.58 0.47 14.56
C ALA A 299 -21.26 -1.02 14.46
N LYS A 300 -21.10 -1.70 15.62
CA LYS A 300 -20.93 -3.15 15.65
C LYS A 300 -22.06 -3.70 14.80
N ARG A 301 -21.74 -4.08 13.56
CA ARG A 301 -22.74 -4.66 12.70
C ARG A 301 -22.99 -5.99 13.34
N ASN A 302 -24.15 -6.14 13.97
CA ASN A 302 -24.69 -7.42 14.35
C ASN A 302 -24.70 -8.23 13.06
N THR A 303 -23.62 -8.95 12.80
CA THR A 303 -23.61 -9.97 11.77
C THR A 303 -24.70 -10.90 12.26
N PRO A 304 -25.86 -11.02 11.58
CA PRO A 304 -26.80 -12.04 11.96
C PRO A 304 -25.97 -13.33 11.98
N SER A 305 -25.87 -13.92 13.17
CA SER A 305 -25.27 -15.23 13.33
C SER A 305 -26.14 -16.15 12.49
N TYR A 306 -25.80 -16.31 11.21
CA TYR A 306 -26.28 -17.41 10.40
C TYR A 306 -25.70 -18.63 11.09
N GLY A 307 -26.45 -19.15 12.05
CA GLY A 307 -26.25 -20.49 12.56
C GLY A 307 -26.36 -21.39 11.35
N PHE A 308 -25.23 -21.80 10.82
CA PHE A 308 -25.13 -23.05 10.08
C PHE A 308 -25.45 -24.15 11.09
N GLY A 309 -26.74 -24.32 11.35
CA GLY A 309 -27.25 -25.53 11.97
C GLY A 309 -26.91 -26.68 11.03
N PRO A 310 -26.34 -27.78 11.52
CA PRO A 310 -26.11 -28.97 10.72
C PRO A 310 -27.45 -29.69 10.51
N GLU A 311 -28.36 -29.10 9.74
CA GLU A 311 -29.55 -29.81 9.28
C GLU A 311 -29.34 -30.28 7.85
N GLY A 312 -29.21 -31.60 7.74
CA GLY A 312 -28.84 -32.31 6.54
C GLY A 312 -29.79 -32.09 5.38
N ARG A 313 -29.20 -32.01 4.19
CA ARG A 313 -29.91 -32.28 2.95
C ARG A 313 -29.18 -33.37 2.19
N LYS A 314 -29.58 -34.62 2.45
CA LYS A 314 -29.38 -35.74 1.53
C LYS A 314 -30.27 -35.51 0.30
N THR A 315 -29.83 -34.70 -0.67
CA THR A 315 -30.40 -34.77 -2.01
C THR A 315 -29.72 -35.92 -2.75
N LYS A 316 -30.47 -37.03 -2.86
CA LYS A 316 -30.20 -38.16 -3.74
C LYS A 316 -30.14 -37.64 -5.18
N ALA A 317 -29.03 -37.85 -5.87
CA ALA A 317 -28.90 -37.55 -7.30
C ALA A 317 -29.90 -38.41 -8.11
N PRO A 318 -30.58 -37.85 -9.12
CA PRO A 318 -31.36 -38.65 -10.06
C PRO A 318 -30.41 -39.49 -10.93
N SER A 319 -30.68 -40.79 -11.01
CA SER A 319 -29.97 -41.72 -11.89
C SER A 319 -30.12 -41.30 -13.37
N PRO A 320 -29.05 -41.39 -14.18
CA PRO A 320 -29.15 -41.21 -15.62
C PRO A 320 -29.87 -42.40 -16.26
N THR A 321 -30.99 -42.15 -16.92
CA THR A 321 -31.62 -43.09 -17.86
C THR A 321 -30.76 -43.17 -19.12
N LEU A 322 -30.18 -44.34 -19.37
CA LEU A 322 -29.66 -44.72 -20.68
C LEU A 322 -30.85 -44.90 -21.64
N HIS A 323 -30.83 -44.18 -22.75
CA HIS A 323 -31.59 -44.53 -23.95
C HIS A 323 -30.69 -45.39 -24.84
N ASP A 324 -31.08 -46.65 -25.04
CA ASP A 324 -30.54 -47.52 -26.07
C ASP A 324 -30.99 -47.03 -27.45
N ASN A 325 -30.07 -47.05 -28.41
CA ASN A 325 -30.28 -47.03 -29.86
C ASN A 325 -29.46 -48.16 -30.47
#